data_AF-A0A1R1SC22-F1
#
_entry.id   AF-A0A1R1SC22-F1
#
_cell.length_a   1.000
_cell.length_b   1.000
_cell.length_c   1.000
_cell.angle_alpha   90.00
_cell.angle_beta   90.00
_cell.angle_gamma   90.00
#
_symmetry.space_group_name_H-M   'P 1'
#
loop_
_entity.id
_entity.type
_entity.pdbx_description
1 polymer ?
#
loop_
_entity_poly.entity_id
_entity_poly.type
_entity_poly.pdbx_seq_one_letter_code
_entity_poly.pdbx_strand_id
1 'polypeptide(L)'
;MSDAVHTLHGFAETLVRLDIATREQAAAGLAEAAGIGMDLDEEFADTEELTFLVGECGLGFQTPEKVSGSLEEGYEELLLDAAACSGGSVVVDDVDLVRDEDGEEYLHFRRNGRSIWHRTEHLSDSTRHMDWNAAFDAIGDLVPGNDDPRAFYQLDEDSYDAWWLLLTPEQAKGLREFGLPLPVELGNRVRDGMPTAQPETSAWYLEDDRLHASEESRRCLDEWLATMDTALDRWRTAQLPDGFPFDYSPASLAALERLVLDRFDGPASLEAAAGDEFFEGAVRYVGQTAVRLWPCHWTYQYSEDPSSVFTNEPLIRSNAPQGFAGAFSPDYALRTLVRDRTPDDMREQMQSVGEAVEDYHRALRARTRGRR
;
A
#
# COMPACT_ATOMS: atom_id res chain seq x y z
N MET A 1 -20.56 -32.57 20.51
CA MET A 1 -20.54 -31.30 19.78
C MET A 1 -21.98 -30.85 19.78
N SER A 2 -22.29 -29.76 20.49
CA SER A 2 -23.64 -29.22 20.49
C SER A 2 -23.92 -28.73 19.08
N ASP A 3 -25.02 -29.16 18.45
CA ASP A 3 -25.57 -28.43 17.31
C ASP A 3 -25.88 -27.03 17.84
N ALA A 4 -25.03 -26.06 17.51
CA ALA A 4 -25.33 -24.68 17.82
C ALA A 4 -26.45 -24.28 16.87
N VAL A 5 -27.62 -23.96 17.42
CA VAL A 5 -28.74 -23.49 16.61
C VAL A 5 -28.39 -22.09 16.12
N HIS A 6 -28.33 -21.91 14.80
CA HIS A 6 -28.00 -20.64 14.16
C HIS A 6 -29.30 -19.85 13.93
N THR A 7 -29.66 -18.98 14.86
CA THR A 7 -30.83 -18.08 14.75
C THR A 7 -30.40 -16.62 14.82
N LEU A 8 -31.29 -15.70 14.43
CA LEU A 8 -31.04 -14.25 14.57
C LEU A 8 -30.82 -13.86 16.04
N HIS A 9 -31.61 -14.41 16.96
CA HIS A 9 -31.36 -14.21 18.40
C HIS A 9 -29.98 -14.74 18.84
N GLY A 10 -29.62 -15.95 18.41
CA GLY A 10 -28.32 -16.55 18.75
C GLY A 10 -27.14 -15.77 18.20
N PHE A 11 -27.28 -15.20 17.01
CA PHE A 11 -26.27 -14.33 16.42
C PHE A 11 -26.17 -12.99 17.15
N ALA A 12 -27.29 -12.33 17.42
CA ALA A 12 -27.34 -11.09 18.21
C ALA A 12 -26.71 -11.26 19.60
N GLU A 13 -27.04 -12.35 20.31
CA GLU A 13 -26.42 -12.71 21.58
C GLU A 13 -24.92 -12.92 21.46
N THR A 14 -24.46 -13.54 20.36
CA THR A 14 -23.04 -13.72 20.07
C THR A 14 -22.33 -12.38 19.85
N LEU A 15 -22.91 -11.47 19.06
CA LEU A 15 -22.35 -10.14 18.83
C LEU A 15 -22.21 -9.35 20.16
N VAL A 16 -23.22 -9.41 21.03
CA VAL A 16 -23.18 -8.78 22.36
C VAL A 16 -22.14 -9.46 23.27
N ARG A 17 -22.06 -10.79 23.26
CA ARG A 17 -21.12 -11.55 24.09
C ARG A 17 -19.66 -11.27 23.72
N LEU A 18 -19.39 -11.03 22.44
CA LEU A 18 -18.07 -10.71 21.92
C LEU A 18 -17.73 -9.20 22.01
N ASP A 19 -18.62 -8.39 22.60
CA ASP A 19 -18.47 -6.94 22.71
C ASP A 19 -18.33 -6.26 21.32
N ILE A 20 -18.94 -6.86 20.30
CA ILE A 20 -19.04 -6.29 18.95
C ILE A 20 -20.23 -5.32 18.91
N ALA A 21 -21.34 -5.70 19.56
CA ALA A 21 -22.57 -4.91 19.65
C ALA A 21 -22.92 -4.57 21.10
N THR A 22 -23.48 -3.39 21.32
CA THR A 22 -24.24 -3.14 22.56
C THR A 22 -25.57 -3.90 22.52
N ARG A 23 -26.15 -4.13 23.71
CA ARG A 23 -27.51 -4.72 23.81
C ARG A 23 -28.58 -3.87 23.11
N GLU A 24 -28.38 -2.55 23.06
CA GLU A 24 -29.31 -1.63 22.40
C GLU A 24 -29.23 -1.77 20.88
N GLN A 25 -28.02 -1.81 20.31
CA GLN A 25 -27.82 -2.08 18.88
C GLN A 25 -28.40 -3.44 18.47
N ALA A 26 -28.09 -4.49 19.22
CA ALA A 26 -28.62 -5.82 18.94
C ALA A 26 -30.17 -5.87 19.03
N ALA A 27 -30.76 -5.21 20.02
CA ALA A 27 -32.22 -5.15 20.15
C ALA A 27 -32.88 -4.32 19.03
N ALA A 28 -32.23 -3.24 18.59
CA ALA A 28 -32.69 -2.45 17.45
C ALA A 28 -32.67 -3.26 16.16
N GLY A 29 -31.55 -3.95 15.87
CA GLY A 29 -31.46 -4.78 14.66
C GLY A 29 -32.47 -5.93 14.62
N LEU A 30 -32.69 -6.60 15.76
CA LEU A 30 -33.74 -7.62 15.87
C LEU A 30 -35.15 -7.04 15.67
N ALA A 31 -35.40 -5.81 16.14
CA ALA A 31 -36.68 -5.15 15.95
C ALA A 31 -36.94 -4.78 14.48
N GLU A 32 -35.92 -4.33 13.73
CA GLU A 32 -36.02 -4.08 12.30
C GLU A 32 -36.28 -5.37 11.51
N ALA A 33 -35.52 -6.44 11.80
CA ALA A 33 -35.72 -7.76 11.19
C ALA A 33 -37.13 -8.32 11.44
N ALA A 34 -37.64 -8.19 12.68
CA ALA A 34 -39.03 -8.56 12.98
C ALA A 34 -40.05 -7.66 12.27
N GLY A 35 -39.72 -6.37 12.06
CA GLY A 35 -40.56 -5.40 11.36
C GLY A 35 -40.82 -5.75 9.89
N ILE A 36 -39.87 -6.42 9.23
CA ILE A 36 -40.01 -6.95 7.88
C ILE A 36 -40.58 -8.39 7.83
N GLY A 37 -40.94 -8.95 9.00
CA GLY A 37 -41.66 -10.21 9.12
C GLY A 37 -40.78 -11.45 9.23
N MET A 38 -39.50 -11.30 9.57
CA MET A 38 -38.61 -12.45 9.81
C MET A 38 -38.94 -13.15 11.13
N ASP A 39 -38.82 -14.48 11.15
CA ASP A 39 -38.88 -15.27 12.38
C ASP A 39 -37.50 -15.29 13.04
N LEU A 40 -37.38 -14.62 14.19
CA LEU A 40 -36.10 -14.44 14.88
C LEU A 40 -35.52 -15.75 15.47
N ASP A 41 -36.36 -16.77 15.60
CA ASP A 41 -36.02 -18.09 16.11
C ASP A 41 -35.95 -19.15 15.00
N GLU A 42 -36.07 -18.76 13.73
CA GLU A 42 -35.82 -19.64 12.58
C GLU A 42 -34.35 -20.10 12.60
N GLU A 43 -34.16 -21.40 12.37
CA GLU A 43 -32.84 -22.00 12.29
C GLU A 43 -32.35 -21.93 10.83
N PHE A 44 -31.25 -21.21 10.64
CA PHE A 44 -30.61 -21.03 9.36
C PHE A 44 -29.58 -22.14 9.14
N ALA A 45 -29.63 -22.78 7.97
CA ALA A 45 -28.65 -23.81 7.59
C ALA A 45 -27.29 -23.20 7.21
N ASP A 46 -27.32 -21.95 6.74
CA ASP A 46 -26.17 -21.16 6.35
C ASP A 46 -26.06 -19.96 7.29
N THR A 47 -24.90 -19.80 7.94
CA THR A 47 -24.65 -18.69 8.85
C THR A 47 -24.48 -17.36 8.13
N GLU A 48 -24.18 -17.36 6.82
CA GLU A 48 -24.07 -16.15 6.01
C GLU A 48 -25.43 -15.46 5.87
N GLU A 49 -26.54 -16.21 5.89
CA GLU A 49 -27.89 -15.62 5.88
C GLU A 49 -28.20 -14.76 7.12
N LEU A 50 -27.37 -14.84 8.16
CA LEU A 50 -27.51 -14.03 9.38
C LEU A 50 -26.78 -12.68 9.29
N THR A 51 -25.87 -12.48 8.32
CA THR A 51 -24.94 -11.34 8.32
C THR A 51 -25.60 -10.02 8.03
N PHE A 52 -26.75 -9.99 7.32
CA PHE A 52 -27.52 -8.75 7.12
C PHE A 52 -27.91 -8.07 8.45
N LEU A 53 -28.06 -8.84 9.54
CA LEU A 53 -28.37 -8.31 10.88
C LEU A 53 -27.31 -7.31 11.36
N VAL A 54 -26.06 -7.43 10.89
CA VAL A 54 -24.98 -6.47 11.14
C VAL A 54 -25.35 -5.07 10.64
N GLY A 55 -25.96 -4.99 9.46
CA GLY A 55 -26.49 -3.75 8.90
C GLY A 55 -27.60 -3.15 9.76
N GLU A 56 -28.56 -3.99 10.15
CA GLU A 56 -29.69 -3.57 11.00
C GLU A 56 -29.22 -3.11 12.41
N CYS A 57 -28.09 -3.61 12.88
CA CYS A 57 -27.47 -3.18 14.13
C CYS A 57 -26.59 -1.93 13.98
N GLY A 58 -26.30 -1.49 12.75
CA GLY A 58 -25.40 -0.37 12.45
C GLY A 58 -23.95 -0.61 12.87
N LEU A 59 -23.43 -1.82 12.65
CA LEU A 59 -22.10 -2.25 13.14
C LEU A 59 -21.04 -2.38 12.04
N GLY A 60 -21.45 -2.41 10.78
CA GLY A 60 -20.58 -2.65 9.63
C GLY A 60 -21.10 -1.95 8.40
N PHE A 61 -20.53 -2.33 7.25
CA PHE A 61 -20.91 -1.81 5.95
C PHE A 61 -20.94 -2.93 4.93
N GLN A 62 -21.59 -2.66 3.81
CA GLN A 62 -21.72 -3.59 2.69
C GLN A 62 -20.94 -3.05 1.49
N THR A 63 -20.18 -3.90 0.81
CA THR A 63 -19.53 -3.53 -0.47
C THR A 63 -20.48 -3.78 -1.63
N PRO A 64 -21.02 -2.75 -2.31
CA PRO A 64 -22.01 -2.96 -3.36
C PRO A 64 -21.36 -3.54 -4.64
N GLU A 65 -21.99 -4.54 -5.25
CA GLU A 65 -21.61 -4.99 -6.61
C GLU A 65 -21.76 -3.88 -7.63
N LYS A 66 -22.80 -3.07 -7.46
CA LYS A 66 -23.20 -2.04 -8.40
C LYS A 66 -23.76 -0.82 -7.69
N VAL A 67 -23.21 0.34 -8.03
CA VAL A 67 -23.63 1.60 -7.41
C VAL A 67 -24.87 2.17 -8.09
N SER A 68 -25.75 2.76 -7.29
CA SER A 68 -27.01 3.35 -7.77
C SER A 68 -26.81 4.72 -8.46
N GLY A 69 -25.71 5.41 -8.14
CA GLY A 69 -25.32 6.73 -8.65
C GLY A 69 -24.12 6.69 -9.60
N SER A 70 -23.24 7.69 -9.48
CA SER A 70 -21.92 7.67 -10.10
C SER A 70 -20.96 6.74 -9.35
N LEU A 71 -19.89 6.28 -10.01
CA LEU A 71 -18.84 5.49 -9.36
C LEU A 71 -18.17 6.27 -8.22
N GLU A 72 -17.95 7.57 -8.41
CA GLU A 72 -17.37 8.45 -7.39
C GLU A 72 -18.24 8.51 -6.12
N GLU A 73 -19.55 8.76 -6.25
CA GLU A 73 -20.49 8.74 -5.12
C GLU A 73 -20.50 7.38 -4.41
N GLY A 74 -20.41 6.28 -5.17
CA GLY A 74 -20.37 4.94 -4.58
C GLY A 74 -19.09 4.63 -3.81
N TYR A 75 -17.93 5.07 -4.31
CA TYR A 75 -16.69 5.01 -3.52
C TYR A 75 -16.75 5.91 -2.29
N GLU A 76 -17.30 7.12 -2.41
CA GLU A 76 -17.44 8.03 -1.27
C GLU A 76 -18.31 7.41 -0.16
N GLU A 77 -19.49 6.87 -0.51
CA GLU A 77 -20.37 6.17 0.43
C GLU A 77 -19.66 4.99 1.11
N LEU A 78 -19.04 4.11 0.31
CA LEU A 78 -18.29 2.96 0.82
C LEU A 78 -17.20 3.35 1.81
N LEU A 79 -16.37 4.35 1.46
CA LEU A 79 -15.25 4.77 2.29
C LEU A 79 -15.71 5.48 3.57
N LEU A 80 -16.80 6.25 3.51
CA LEU A 80 -17.38 6.90 4.67
C LEU A 80 -17.97 5.87 5.65
N ASP A 81 -18.69 4.87 5.16
CA ASP A 81 -19.27 3.81 5.99
C ASP A 81 -18.19 2.93 6.63
N ALA A 82 -17.16 2.56 5.86
CA ALA A 82 -15.99 1.86 6.39
C ALA A 82 -15.27 2.69 7.46
N ALA A 83 -15.03 3.98 7.21
CA ALA A 83 -14.38 4.86 8.19
C ALA A 83 -15.21 5.02 9.48
N ALA A 84 -16.54 5.04 9.38
CA ALA A 84 -17.43 5.14 10.53
C ALA A 84 -17.26 3.98 11.53
N CYS A 85 -16.94 2.78 11.03
CA CYS A 85 -16.66 1.59 11.87
C CYS A 85 -15.48 1.79 12.82
N SER A 86 -14.57 2.72 12.52
CA SER A 86 -13.41 3.03 13.38
C SER A 86 -13.80 3.73 14.69
N GLY A 87 -15.03 4.25 14.80
CA GLY A 87 -15.45 5.10 15.92
C GLY A 87 -14.85 6.50 15.88
N GLY A 88 -14.41 6.95 14.70
CA GLY A 88 -13.84 8.29 14.46
C GLY A 88 -12.32 8.38 14.61
N SER A 89 -11.61 7.26 14.79
CA SER A 89 -10.13 7.23 14.75
C SER A 89 -9.59 7.33 13.31
N VAL A 90 -10.42 7.00 12.33
CA VAL A 90 -10.16 7.18 10.90
C VAL A 90 -11.20 8.13 10.33
N VAL A 91 -10.72 9.20 9.70
CA VAL A 91 -11.54 10.18 8.99
C VAL A 91 -11.19 10.13 7.51
N VAL A 92 -12.22 10.03 6.68
CA VAL A 92 -12.13 10.13 5.23
C VAL A 92 -12.72 11.46 4.78
N ASP A 93 -12.00 12.16 3.91
CA ASP A 93 -12.50 13.32 3.18
C ASP A 93 -11.94 13.35 1.75
N ASP A 94 -12.43 14.30 0.93
CA ASP A 94 -11.80 14.66 -0.35
C ASP A 94 -11.71 13.51 -1.36
N VAL A 95 -12.77 12.69 -1.43
CA VAL A 95 -12.91 11.55 -2.35
C VAL A 95 -13.14 12.05 -3.76
N ASP A 96 -12.35 11.58 -4.73
CA ASP A 96 -12.53 11.86 -6.15
C ASP A 96 -12.16 10.62 -6.98
N LEU A 97 -12.82 10.44 -8.12
CA LEU A 97 -12.39 9.52 -9.17
C LEU A 97 -11.71 10.32 -10.29
N VAL A 98 -10.39 10.16 -10.42
CA VAL A 98 -9.54 11.00 -11.27
C VAL A 98 -9.12 10.21 -12.50
N ARG A 99 -9.57 10.65 -13.68
CA ARG A 99 -9.08 10.16 -14.98
C ARG A 99 -8.05 11.12 -15.56
N ASP A 100 -6.85 10.63 -15.86
CA ASP A 100 -5.76 11.44 -16.39
C ASP A 100 -5.83 11.62 -17.92
N GLU A 101 -4.81 12.24 -18.51
CA GLU A 101 -4.76 12.52 -19.94
C GLU A 101 -4.47 11.31 -20.83
N ASP A 102 -3.97 10.21 -20.25
CA ASP A 102 -3.75 8.93 -20.92
C ASP A 102 -4.97 8.00 -20.79
N GLY A 103 -5.96 8.41 -20.01
CA GLY A 103 -7.18 7.65 -19.75
C GLY A 103 -7.05 6.70 -18.57
N GLU A 104 -5.93 6.73 -17.85
CA GLU A 104 -5.74 6.00 -16.61
C GLU A 104 -6.61 6.61 -15.51
N GLU A 105 -7.19 5.76 -14.68
CA GLU A 105 -8.13 6.19 -13.65
C GLU A 105 -7.65 5.81 -12.25
N TYR A 106 -7.89 6.71 -11.31
CA TYR A 106 -7.43 6.60 -9.94
C TYR A 106 -8.52 7.01 -8.97
N LEU A 107 -8.76 6.19 -7.95
CA LEU A 107 -9.47 6.59 -6.75
C LEU A 107 -8.51 7.39 -5.86
N HIS A 108 -8.87 8.62 -5.56
CA HIS A 108 -8.19 9.46 -4.58
C HIS A 108 -9.10 9.71 -3.38
N PHE A 109 -8.52 9.70 -2.18
CA PHE A 109 -9.17 10.21 -0.98
C PHE A 109 -8.12 10.65 0.04
N ARG A 110 -8.55 11.34 1.10
CA ARG A 110 -7.70 11.70 2.24
C ARG A 110 -8.10 10.89 3.46
N ARG A 111 -7.13 10.16 4.03
CA ARG A 111 -7.25 9.47 5.32
C ARG A 111 -6.51 10.26 6.39
N ASN A 112 -7.21 10.77 7.40
CA ASN A 112 -6.61 11.57 8.47
C ASN A 112 -5.69 12.69 7.94
N GLY A 113 -6.06 13.25 6.79
CA GLY A 113 -5.32 14.28 6.07
C GLY A 113 -4.14 13.84 5.20
N ARG A 114 -3.80 12.54 5.14
CA ARG A 114 -2.86 11.98 4.17
C ARG A 114 -3.59 11.63 2.87
N SER A 115 -3.01 12.01 1.74
CA SER A 115 -3.51 11.64 0.41
C SER A 115 -3.24 10.17 0.12
N ILE A 116 -4.28 9.44 -0.26
CA ILE A 116 -4.28 8.03 -0.64
C ILE A 116 -4.73 7.94 -2.10
N TRP A 117 -4.10 7.02 -2.84
CA TRP A 117 -4.36 6.82 -4.26
C TRP A 117 -4.35 5.33 -4.56
N HIS A 118 -5.36 4.87 -5.30
CA HIS A 118 -5.39 3.54 -5.90
C HIS A 118 -5.70 3.66 -7.37
N ARG A 119 -5.00 2.90 -8.22
CA ARG A 119 -5.40 2.73 -9.62
C ARG A 119 -6.69 1.93 -9.68
N THR A 120 -7.58 2.29 -10.58
CA THR A 120 -8.86 1.61 -10.79
C THR A 120 -9.01 1.16 -12.24
N GLU A 121 -9.53 -0.03 -12.45
CA GLU A 121 -9.79 -0.64 -13.76
C GLU A 121 -11.30 -0.91 -13.93
N HIS A 122 -12.07 0.15 -14.14
CA HIS A 122 -13.50 -0.01 -14.41
C HIS A 122 -13.75 -0.52 -15.84
N LEU A 123 -14.58 -1.57 -15.96
CA LEU A 123 -14.95 -2.14 -17.28
C LEU A 123 -15.69 -1.13 -18.17
N SER A 124 -16.51 -0.24 -17.57
CA SER A 124 -17.21 0.86 -18.25
C SER A 124 -17.92 1.75 -17.23
N ASP A 125 -17.90 3.07 -17.46
CA ASP A 125 -18.72 4.05 -16.73
C ASP A 125 -20.22 3.71 -16.77
N SER A 126 -20.67 2.99 -17.81
CA SER A 126 -22.08 2.63 -17.98
C SER A 126 -22.53 1.45 -17.13
N THR A 127 -21.61 0.56 -16.72
CA THR A 127 -21.98 -0.64 -15.97
C THR A 127 -22.08 -0.37 -14.47
N ARG A 128 -21.38 0.66 -13.97
CA ARG A 128 -21.40 1.10 -12.56
C ARG A 128 -20.97 0.00 -11.58
N HIS A 129 -20.18 -0.97 -12.06
CA HIS A 129 -19.51 -1.93 -11.20
C HIS A 129 -18.25 -1.27 -10.66
N MET A 130 -18.02 -1.39 -9.36
CA MET A 130 -16.78 -0.92 -8.73
C MET A 130 -15.62 -1.83 -9.12
N ASP A 131 -14.41 -1.28 -9.18
CA ASP A 131 -13.21 -2.11 -9.15
C ASP A 131 -13.02 -2.65 -7.74
N TRP A 132 -13.20 -3.96 -7.61
CA TRP A 132 -13.09 -4.71 -6.37
C TRP A 132 -11.69 -4.67 -5.74
N ASN A 133 -10.63 -4.71 -6.55
CA ASN A 133 -9.28 -4.66 -6.03
C ASN A 133 -9.01 -3.27 -5.42
N ALA A 134 -9.39 -2.21 -6.13
CA ALA A 134 -9.27 -0.86 -5.62
C ALA A 134 -10.14 -0.63 -4.37
N ALA A 135 -11.35 -1.18 -4.34
CA ALA A 135 -12.22 -1.10 -3.16
C ALA A 135 -11.60 -1.80 -1.95
N PHE A 136 -11.07 -3.02 -2.11
CA PHE A 136 -10.44 -3.77 -1.03
C PHE A 136 -9.15 -3.11 -0.54
N ASP A 137 -8.33 -2.60 -1.45
CA ASP A 137 -7.13 -1.87 -1.07
C ASP A 137 -7.48 -0.60 -0.30
N ALA A 138 -8.50 0.14 -0.75
CA ALA A 138 -8.96 1.34 -0.06
C ALA A 138 -9.57 1.04 1.31
N ILE A 139 -10.38 -0.03 1.45
CA ILE A 139 -10.92 -0.48 2.76
C ILE A 139 -9.78 -0.88 3.70
N GLY A 140 -8.77 -1.61 3.21
CA GLY A 140 -7.59 -1.98 3.99
C GLY A 140 -6.82 -0.76 4.48
N ASP A 141 -6.79 0.31 3.70
CA ASP A 141 -6.19 1.58 4.12
C ASP A 141 -7.00 2.28 5.22
N LEU A 142 -8.28 1.95 5.42
CA LEU A 142 -9.13 2.51 6.47
C LEU A 142 -9.08 1.75 7.80
N VAL A 143 -8.32 0.65 7.87
CA VAL A 143 -8.10 -0.03 9.15
C VAL A 143 -7.40 0.94 10.11
N PRO A 144 -7.85 1.06 11.38
CA PRO A 144 -7.14 1.87 12.36
C PRO A 144 -5.71 1.38 12.51
N GLY A 145 -4.76 2.31 12.53
CA GLY A 145 -3.37 1.96 12.77
C GLY A 145 -2.96 2.09 14.23
N ASN A 146 -1.65 2.13 14.45
CA ASN A 146 -0.96 2.07 15.75
C ASN A 146 -1.14 0.71 16.42
N ASP A 147 -1.18 0.68 17.75
CA ASP A 147 -1.40 -0.52 18.55
C ASP A 147 -2.88 -0.99 18.55
N ASP A 148 -3.72 -0.47 17.64
CA ASP A 148 -5.10 -0.94 17.46
C ASP A 148 -5.07 -2.29 16.73
N PRO A 149 -5.51 -3.40 17.37
CA PRO A 149 -5.36 -4.73 16.78
C PRO A 149 -6.46 -5.03 15.75
N ARG A 150 -7.41 -4.12 15.52
CA ARG A 150 -8.56 -4.39 14.68
C ARG A 150 -8.18 -4.49 13.20
N ALA A 151 -8.92 -5.31 12.46
CA ALA A 151 -8.83 -5.49 11.02
C ALA A 151 -10.24 -5.60 10.42
N PHE A 152 -10.40 -5.29 9.14
CA PHE A 152 -11.67 -5.53 8.45
C PHE A 152 -11.77 -6.99 8.02
N TYR A 153 -12.87 -7.64 8.39
CA TYR A 153 -13.18 -9.02 8.02
C TYR A 153 -14.44 -9.04 7.16
N GLN A 154 -14.35 -9.67 6.00
CA GLN A 154 -15.51 -10.03 5.20
C GLN A 154 -16.28 -11.13 5.92
N LEU A 155 -17.61 -11.07 5.97
CA LEU A 155 -18.41 -12.06 6.70
C LEU A 155 -18.89 -13.23 5.85
N ASP A 156 -19.02 -13.02 4.53
CA ASP A 156 -19.63 -13.95 3.58
C ASP A 156 -18.59 -14.48 2.58
N GLU A 157 -18.81 -15.66 1.99
CA GLU A 157 -17.93 -16.22 0.95
C GLU A 157 -18.06 -15.49 -0.39
N ASP A 158 -19.24 -14.92 -0.68
CA ASP A 158 -19.45 -14.13 -1.88
C ASP A 158 -18.75 -12.77 -1.73
N SER A 159 -17.90 -12.43 -2.70
CA SER A 159 -17.29 -11.10 -2.77
C SER A 159 -18.32 -10.01 -3.04
N TYR A 160 -19.39 -10.32 -3.77
CA TYR A 160 -20.40 -9.35 -4.17
C TYR A 160 -21.40 -9.09 -3.04
N ASP A 161 -21.68 -7.82 -2.74
CA ASP A 161 -22.60 -7.42 -1.68
C ASP A 161 -22.23 -7.96 -0.29
N ALA A 162 -20.94 -8.25 -0.07
CA ALA A 162 -20.44 -8.81 1.19
C ALA A 162 -20.54 -7.82 2.35
N TRP A 163 -20.89 -8.33 3.53
CA TRP A 163 -20.81 -7.56 4.77
C TRP A 163 -19.39 -7.56 5.34
N TRP A 164 -19.00 -6.41 5.91
CA TRP A 164 -17.70 -6.21 6.54
C TRP A 164 -17.85 -5.74 7.98
N LEU A 165 -16.99 -6.26 8.86
CA LEU A 165 -16.86 -5.81 10.24
C LEU A 165 -15.41 -5.46 10.59
N LEU A 166 -15.25 -4.42 11.40
CA LEU A 166 -13.97 -4.09 12.01
C LEU A 166 -13.83 -4.82 13.35
N LEU A 167 -12.98 -5.84 13.42
CA LEU A 167 -12.92 -6.77 14.56
C LEU A 167 -11.50 -6.89 15.11
N THR A 168 -11.38 -7.13 16.42
CA THR A 168 -10.13 -7.64 16.99
C THR A 168 -9.93 -9.12 16.62
N PRO A 169 -8.69 -9.67 16.72
CA PRO A 169 -8.44 -11.08 16.47
C PRO A 169 -9.28 -12.01 17.34
N GLU A 170 -9.53 -11.65 18.61
CA GLU A 170 -10.38 -12.43 19.52
C GLU A 170 -11.85 -12.41 19.09
N GLN A 171 -12.36 -11.26 18.63
CA GLN A 171 -13.73 -11.14 18.11
C GLN A 171 -13.91 -11.97 16.85
N ALA A 172 -12.99 -11.86 15.88
CA ALA A 172 -12.99 -12.64 14.66
C ALA A 172 -12.94 -14.15 14.95
N LYS A 173 -12.10 -14.58 15.91
CA LYS A 173 -12.08 -15.97 16.38
C LYS A 173 -13.44 -16.41 16.95
N GLY A 174 -14.08 -15.57 17.76
CA GLY A 174 -15.39 -15.86 18.34
C GLY A 174 -16.50 -16.02 17.28
N LEU A 175 -16.45 -15.25 16.20
CA LEU A 175 -17.38 -15.39 15.07
C LEU A 175 -17.11 -16.65 14.24
N ARG A 176 -15.84 -17.05 14.05
CA ARG A 176 -15.51 -18.35 13.44
C ARG A 176 -15.99 -19.53 14.27
N GLU A 177 -15.89 -19.43 15.60
CA GLU A 177 -16.46 -20.43 16.51
C GLU A 177 -18.00 -20.48 16.46
N PHE A 178 -18.64 -19.37 16.11
CA PHE A 178 -20.09 -19.32 15.83
C PHE A 178 -20.45 -19.94 14.48
N GLY A 179 -19.53 -19.97 13.51
CA GLY A 179 -19.72 -20.63 12.22
C GLY A 179 -19.43 -19.76 11.00
N LEU A 180 -19.15 -18.46 11.16
CA LEU A 180 -18.88 -17.57 10.04
C LEU A 180 -17.52 -17.86 9.38
N PRO A 181 -17.42 -17.84 8.04
CA PRO A 181 -16.22 -18.23 7.29
C PRO A 181 -15.06 -17.25 7.47
N LEU A 182 -15.35 -15.95 7.44
CA LEU A 182 -14.37 -14.86 7.46
C LEU A 182 -13.24 -15.03 6.44
N PRO A 183 -13.54 -15.13 5.13
CA PRO A 183 -12.58 -15.56 4.10
C PRO A 183 -11.48 -14.53 3.82
N VAL A 184 -11.74 -13.25 4.08
CA VAL A 184 -10.81 -12.15 3.82
C VAL A 184 -10.58 -11.35 5.09
N GLU A 185 -9.30 -11.07 5.37
CA GLU A 185 -8.82 -10.18 6.41
C GLU A 185 -8.00 -9.07 5.76
N LEU A 186 -8.43 -7.82 5.96
CA LEU A 186 -7.71 -6.64 5.53
C LEU A 186 -7.13 -5.95 6.75
N GLY A 187 -5.80 -5.95 6.86
CA GLY A 187 -5.04 -5.23 7.90
C GLY A 187 -4.61 -3.84 7.45
N ASN A 188 -4.18 -3.01 8.41
CA ASN A 188 -3.71 -1.66 8.12
C ASN A 188 -2.45 -1.68 7.26
N ARG A 189 -2.53 -1.01 6.11
CA ARG A 189 -1.41 -0.81 5.18
C ARG A 189 -0.88 0.62 5.19
N VAL A 190 -1.60 1.54 5.84
CA VAL A 190 -1.20 2.95 5.94
C VAL A 190 -0.27 3.15 7.12
N ARG A 191 0.90 3.71 6.84
CA ARG A 191 1.91 4.02 7.85
C ARG A 191 1.37 5.04 8.87
N ASP A 192 1.57 4.86 10.17
CA ASP A 192 1.01 5.77 11.17
C ASP A 192 1.90 6.94 11.55
N GLY A 193 1.28 8.12 11.72
CA GLY A 193 1.99 9.37 11.97
C GLY A 193 2.14 10.19 10.70
N MET A 194 2.23 11.51 10.86
CA MET A 194 2.32 12.47 9.77
C MET A 194 3.64 13.22 9.83
N PRO A 195 4.34 13.38 8.69
CA PRO A 195 5.46 14.31 8.60
C PRO A 195 5.04 15.74 8.97
N THR A 196 5.97 16.48 9.55
CA THR A 196 5.82 17.90 9.89
C THR A 196 6.16 18.81 8.71
N ALA A 197 6.96 18.31 7.76
CA ALA A 197 7.24 18.99 6.50
C ALA A 197 5.96 19.22 5.67
N GLN A 198 6.03 20.17 4.74
CA GLN A 198 4.90 20.46 3.85
C GLN A 198 4.62 19.24 2.96
N PRO A 199 3.35 18.77 2.88
CA PRO A 199 2.96 17.64 2.02
C PRO A 199 3.52 17.74 0.60
N GLU A 200 3.83 16.57 0.02
CA GLU A 200 4.26 16.42 -1.38
C GLU A 200 5.59 17.12 -1.72
N THR A 201 6.37 17.54 -0.72
CA THR A 201 7.74 18.02 -0.90
C THR A 201 8.76 16.91 -0.68
N SER A 202 9.96 17.02 -1.24
CA SER A 202 11.04 16.04 -0.99
C SER A 202 11.34 15.86 0.50
N ALA A 203 11.21 16.92 1.30
CA ALA A 203 11.39 16.85 2.75
C ALA A 203 10.29 16.02 3.43
N TRP A 204 9.05 16.09 2.93
CA TRP A 204 7.93 15.29 3.43
C TRP A 204 8.14 13.81 3.18
N TYR A 205 8.54 13.41 1.97
CA TYR A 205 8.80 11.99 1.68
C TYR A 205 9.97 11.44 2.48
N LEU A 206 11.06 12.22 2.62
CA LEU A 206 12.19 11.86 3.46
C LEU A 206 11.80 11.70 4.94
N GLU A 207 11.02 12.63 5.47
CA GLU A 207 10.55 12.56 6.85
C GLU A 207 9.57 11.39 7.05
N ASP A 208 8.67 11.15 6.09
CA ASP A 208 7.75 10.01 6.11
C ASP A 208 8.51 8.68 6.17
N ASP A 209 9.46 8.46 5.27
CA ASP A 209 10.26 7.25 5.27
C ASP A 209 11.03 7.08 6.58
N ARG A 210 11.57 8.16 7.14
CA ARG A 210 12.29 8.12 8.43
C ARG A 210 11.38 7.86 9.62
N LEU A 211 10.15 8.37 9.61
CA LEU A 211 9.19 8.14 10.69
C LEU A 211 8.83 6.66 10.84
N HIS A 212 8.77 5.94 9.72
CA HIS A 212 8.33 4.55 9.67
C HIS A 212 9.46 3.54 9.50
N ALA A 213 10.70 4.01 9.36
CA ALA A 213 11.89 3.16 9.33
C ALA A 213 12.27 2.67 10.74
N SER A 214 12.70 1.41 10.84
CA SER A 214 13.30 0.88 12.07
C SER A 214 14.52 1.69 12.50
N GLU A 215 14.91 1.60 13.77
CA GLU A 215 16.14 2.25 14.26
C GLU A 215 17.37 1.79 13.47
N GLU A 216 17.46 0.50 13.18
CA GLU A 216 18.52 -0.10 12.37
C GLU A 216 18.50 0.42 10.93
N SER A 217 17.33 0.53 10.31
CA SER A 217 17.19 1.08 8.95
C SER A 217 17.69 2.52 8.89
N ARG A 218 17.30 3.35 9.87
CA ARG A 218 17.77 4.74 9.98
C ARG A 218 19.28 4.82 10.18
N ARG A 219 19.84 4.00 11.09
CA ARG A 219 21.28 3.96 11.35
C ARG A 219 22.06 3.58 10.09
N CYS A 220 21.65 2.52 9.38
CA CYS A 220 22.31 2.07 8.16
C CYS A 220 22.24 3.14 7.05
N LEU A 221 21.08 3.79 6.88
CA LEU A 221 20.93 4.87 5.92
C LEU A 221 21.82 6.08 6.25
N ASP A 222 21.86 6.47 7.53
CA ASP A 222 22.68 7.59 8.00
C ASP A 222 24.18 7.32 7.79
N GLU A 223 24.65 6.11 8.11
CA GLU A 223 26.03 5.67 7.85
C GLU A 223 26.38 5.68 6.35
N TRP A 224 25.46 5.18 5.51
CA TRP A 224 25.60 5.17 4.05
C TRP A 224 25.72 6.59 3.48
N LEU A 225 24.84 7.50 3.90
CA LEU A 225 24.78 8.87 3.41
C LEU A 225 25.90 9.75 3.96
N ALA A 226 26.33 9.55 5.22
CA ALA A 226 27.38 10.36 5.86
C ALA A 226 28.72 10.31 5.11
N THR A 227 28.98 9.24 4.36
CA THR A 227 30.23 9.03 3.63
C THR A 227 30.11 9.27 2.13
N MET A 228 28.90 9.56 1.62
CA MET A 228 28.56 9.52 0.20
C MET A 228 29.50 10.34 -0.69
N ASP A 229 29.66 11.63 -0.40
CA ASP A 229 30.47 12.53 -1.23
C ASP A 229 31.96 12.13 -1.22
N THR A 230 32.50 11.83 -0.03
CA THR A 230 33.91 11.43 0.11
C THR A 230 34.18 10.05 -0.53
N ALA A 231 33.23 9.13 -0.46
CA ALA A 231 33.33 7.82 -1.10
C ALA A 231 33.32 7.95 -2.63
N LEU A 232 32.42 8.78 -3.18
CA LEU A 232 32.34 9.01 -4.62
C LEU A 232 33.55 9.76 -5.17
N ASP A 233 34.09 10.75 -4.45
CA ASP A 233 35.32 11.44 -4.83
C ASP A 233 36.52 10.47 -4.86
N ARG A 234 36.65 9.62 -3.84
CA ARG A 234 37.69 8.59 -3.81
C ARG A 234 37.52 7.62 -4.98
N TRP A 235 36.32 7.10 -5.18
CA TRP A 235 36.00 6.16 -6.25
C TRP A 235 36.32 6.76 -7.63
N ARG A 236 35.94 8.02 -7.86
CA ARG A 236 36.27 8.74 -9.09
C ARG A 236 37.77 8.80 -9.36
N THR A 237 38.58 9.06 -8.34
CA THR A 237 40.04 9.20 -8.52
C THR A 237 40.78 7.87 -8.60
N ALA A 238 40.29 6.84 -7.91
CA ALA A 238 41.03 5.59 -7.73
C ALA A 238 40.54 4.46 -8.64
N GLN A 239 39.27 4.46 -9.05
CA GLN A 239 38.62 3.31 -9.67
C GLN A 239 38.12 3.57 -11.10
N LEU A 240 38.00 4.83 -11.52
CA LEU A 240 37.54 5.19 -12.86
C LEU A 240 38.70 5.52 -13.81
N PRO A 241 38.59 5.16 -15.10
CA PRO A 241 39.61 5.50 -16.08
C PRO A 241 39.65 7.00 -16.38
N ASP A 242 40.81 7.47 -16.83
CA ASP A 242 40.99 8.83 -17.34
C ASP A 242 39.98 9.11 -18.46
N GLY A 243 39.27 10.23 -18.35
CA GLY A 243 38.27 10.65 -19.33
C GLY A 243 36.88 10.04 -19.15
N PHE A 244 36.63 9.27 -18.09
CA PHE A 244 35.26 8.89 -17.74
C PHE A 244 34.37 10.15 -17.54
N PRO A 245 33.18 10.23 -18.18
CA PRO A 245 32.29 11.38 -18.05
C PRO A 245 31.57 11.36 -16.70
N PHE A 246 32.23 11.75 -15.63
CA PHE A 246 31.66 11.81 -14.27
C PHE A 246 30.74 13.04 -14.10
N ASP A 247 29.57 13.00 -14.71
CA ASP A 247 28.62 14.12 -14.75
C ASP A 247 27.17 13.74 -14.41
N TYR A 248 26.94 12.49 -14.00
CA TYR A 248 25.61 11.94 -13.69
C TYR A 248 24.61 12.04 -14.86
N SER A 249 25.10 12.16 -16.10
CA SER A 249 24.25 12.13 -17.28
C SER A 249 23.86 10.69 -17.66
N PRO A 250 22.81 10.50 -18.47
CA PRO A 250 22.51 9.19 -19.06
C PRO A 250 23.68 8.58 -19.85
N ALA A 251 24.53 9.41 -20.46
CA ALA A 251 25.72 8.96 -21.17
C ALA A 251 26.79 8.42 -20.21
N SER A 252 26.91 8.98 -19.00
CA SER A 252 27.79 8.47 -17.96
C SER A 252 27.37 7.11 -17.42
N LEU A 253 26.05 6.85 -17.34
CA LEU A 253 25.51 5.54 -16.97
C LEU A 253 25.87 4.49 -18.01
N ALA A 254 25.66 4.76 -19.30
CA ALA A 254 26.06 3.84 -20.36
C ALA A 254 27.59 3.61 -20.41
N ALA A 255 28.39 4.60 -20.00
CA ALA A 255 29.83 4.41 -19.81
C ALA A 255 30.13 3.50 -18.61
N LEU A 256 29.41 3.66 -17.49
CA LEU A 256 29.56 2.83 -16.30
C LEU A 256 29.15 1.37 -16.57
N GLU A 257 28.05 1.13 -17.27
CA GLU A 257 27.58 -0.22 -17.60
C GLU A 257 28.67 -1.02 -18.34
N ARG A 258 29.33 -0.39 -19.31
CA ARG A 258 30.44 -1.01 -20.04
C ARG A 258 31.61 -1.35 -19.10
N LEU A 259 31.98 -0.44 -18.20
CA LEU A 259 33.05 -0.70 -17.22
C LEU A 259 32.71 -1.86 -16.28
N VAL A 260 31.44 -1.97 -15.86
CA VAL A 260 30.96 -3.05 -15.01
C VAL A 260 31.02 -4.38 -15.76
N LEU A 261 30.53 -4.43 -17.00
CA LEU A 261 30.52 -5.64 -17.84
C LEU A 261 31.93 -6.09 -18.28
N ASP A 262 32.87 -5.15 -18.42
CA ASP A 262 34.28 -5.42 -18.71
C ASP A 262 35.04 -5.95 -17.48
N ARG A 263 34.65 -5.52 -16.27
CA ARG A 263 35.30 -5.93 -15.01
C ARG A 263 34.76 -7.24 -14.46
N PHE A 264 33.48 -7.54 -14.70
CA PHE A 264 32.79 -8.71 -14.15
C PHE A 264 32.25 -9.61 -15.28
N ASP A 265 32.83 -10.80 -15.40
CA ASP A 265 32.48 -11.80 -16.43
C ASP A 265 31.17 -12.55 -16.15
N GLY A 266 30.56 -12.33 -14.99
CA GLY A 266 29.29 -12.94 -14.59
C GLY A 266 29.09 -13.00 -13.08
N PRO A 267 27.99 -13.59 -12.58
CA PRO A 267 27.63 -13.60 -11.16
C PRO A 267 28.73 -14.12 -10.24
N ALA A 268 29.43 -15.19 -10.64
CA ALA A 268 30.52 -15.76 -9.86
C ALA A 268 31.70 -14.79 -9.64
N SER A 269 31.95 -13.88 -10.60
CA SER A 269 33.00 -12.86 -10.46
C SER A 269 32.61 -11.75 -9.48
N LEU A 270 31.31 -11.40 -9.40
CA LEU A 270 30.79 -10.47 -8.40
C LEU A 270 30.82 -11.08 -6.99
N GLU A 271 30.41 -12.34 -6.85
CA GLU A 271 30.46 -13.06 -5.56
C GLU A 271 31.89 -13.15 -5.02
N ALA A 272 32.86 -13.45 -5.89
CA ALA A 272 34.28 -13.47 -5.53
C ALA A 272 34.82 -12.06 -5.17
N ALA A 273 34.15 -11.01 -5.63
CA ALA A 273 34.49 -9.61 -5.41
C ALA A 273 33.64 -8.97 -4.28
N ALA A 274 33.15 -9.75 -3.33
CA ALA A 274 32.41 -9.23 -2.18
C ALA A 274 33.21 -8.13 -1.47
N GLY A 275 32.63 -6.92 -1.36
CA GLY A 275 33.29 -5.74 -0.78
C GLY A 275 34.27 -5.03 -1.74
N ASP A 276 34.20 -5.28 -3.05
CA ASP A 276 34.99 -4.56 -4.04
C ASP A 276 34.61 -3.06 -4.08
N GLU A 277 35.62 -2.21 -3.86
CA GLU A 277 35.45 -0.75 -3.80
C GLU A 277 34.93 -0.16 -5.13
N PHE A 278 35.22 -0.79 -6.27
CA PHE A 278 34.67 -0.32 -7.54
C PHE A 278 33.17 -0.57 -7.61
N PHE A 279 32.71 -1.76 -7.21
CA PHE A 279 31.29 -2.10 -7.24
C PHE A 279 30.48 -1.26 -6.24
N GLU A 280 30.94 -1.08 -5.00
CA GLU A 280 30.26 -0.20 -4.03
C GLU A 280 30.15 1.25 -4.54
N GLY A 281 31.22 1.77 -5.15
CA GLY A 281 31.18 3.10 -5.77
C GLY A 281 30.23 3.20 -6.96
N ALA A 282 30.09 2.12 -7.75
CA ALA A 282 29.11 2.05 -8.82
C ALA A 282 27.67 2.12 -8.28
N VAL A 283 27.35 1.38 -7.20
CA VAL A 283 26.06 1.43 -6.50
C VAL A 283 25.74 2.87 -6.07
N ARG A 284 26.70 3.55 -5.42
CA ARG A 284 26.56 4.96 -5.01
C ARG A 284 26.32 5.88 -6.21
N TYR A 285 27.08 5.71 -7.29
CA TYR A 285 26.98 6.57 -8.47
C TYR A 285 25.64 6.42 -9.19
N VAL A 286 25.15 5.19 -9.34
CA VAL A 286 23.84 4.90 -9.95
C VAL A 286 22.73 5.56 -9.16
N GLY A 287 22.67 5.35 -7.83
CA GLY A 287 21.62 5.96 -7.02
C GLY A 287 21.72 7.49 -6.93
N GLN A 288 22.94 8.05 -6.85
CA GLN A 288 23.12 9.51 -6.91
C GLN A 288 22.74 10.10 -8.28
N THR A 289 22.92 9.32 -9.35
CA THR A 289 22.43 9.71 -10.67
C THR A 289 20.90 9.79 -10.66
N ALA A 290 20.21 8.79 -10.10
CA ALA A 290 18.74 8.81 -10.00
C ALA A 290 18.23 10.03 -9.20
N VAL A 291 18.77 10.27 -8.00
CA VAL A 291 18.38 11.40 -7.13
C VAL A 291 18.58 12.77 -7.80
N ARG A 292 19.52 12.88 -8.75
CA ARG A 292 19.75 14.11 -9.52
C ARG A 292 18.81 14.27 -10.71
N LEU A 293 18.34 13.17 -11.29
CA LEU A 293 17.49 13.17 -12.48
C LEU A 293 16.00 13.29 -12.13
N TRP A 294 15.58 12.70 -11.01
CA TRP A 294 14.17 12.63 -10.64
C TRP A 294 13.91 13.06 -9.20
N PRO A 295 12.67 13.50 -8.86
CA PRO A 295 12.24 13.66 -7.48
C PRO A 295 12.16 12.31 -6.77
N CYS A 296 13.30 11.82 -6.28
CA CYS A 296 13.41 10.60 -5.50
C CYS A 296 14.46 10.76 -4.41
N HIS A 297 14.55 9.79 -3.51
CA HIS A 297 15.49 9.83 -2.40
C HIS A 297 16.02 8.45 -2.05
N TRP A 298 17.12 8.43 -1.29
CA TRP A 298 17.66 7.21 -0.68
C TRP A 298 16.81 6.78 0.50
N THR A 299 16.55 5.48 0.59
CA THR A 299 15.92 4.82 1.72
C THR A 299 16.65 3.52 2.04
N TYR A 300 16.30 2.86 3.14
CA TYR A 300 16.91 1.61 3.57
C TYR A 300 15.87 0.77 4.30
N GLN A 301 15.83 -0.53 4.02
CA GLN A 301 14.96 -1.46 4.73
C GLN A 301 15.80 -2.56 5.37
N TYR A 302 15.96 -2.50 6.68
CA TYR A 302 16.61 -3.56 7.46
C TYR A 302 15.65 -4.72 7.71
N SER A 303 16.14 -5.95 7.63
CA SER A 303 15.41 -7.15 8.04
C SER A 303 16.37 -8.20 8.59
N GLU A 304 15.97 -8.87 9.68
CA GLU A 304 16.68 -10.04 10.18
C GLU A 304 16.34 -11.32 9.40
N ASP A 305 15.27 -11.29 8.58
CA ASP A 305 14.86 -12.42 7.75
C ASP A 305 15.78 -12.53 6.51
N PRO A 306 16.60 -13.60 6.42
CA PRO A 306 17.53 -13.78 5.30
C PRO A 306 16.84 -14.09 3.97
N SER A 307 15.53 -14.36 3.96
CA SER A 307 14.77 -14.64 2.73
C SER A 307 14.30 -13.37 2.00
N SER A 308 14.40 -12.20 2.62
CA SER A 308 13.91 -10.96 2.02
C SER A 308 14.93 -10.34 1.06
N VAL A 309 14.65 -10.48 -0.24
CA VAL A 309 15.57 -10.22 -1.36
C VAL A 309 15.97 -8.76 -1.57
N PHE A 310 15.27 -7.80 -0.96
CA PHE A 310 15.55 -6.35 -1.07
C PHE A 310 15.82 -5.71 0.29
N THR A 311 16.17 -6.52 1.30
CA THR A 311 16.48 -6.03 2.63
C THR A 311 17.97 -5.97 2.86
N ASN A 312 18.37 -5.07 3.73
CA ASN A 312 19.75 -4.82 4.11
C ASN A 312 20.60 -4.20 2.99
N GLU A 313 19.98 -3.44 2.10
CA GLU A 313 20.67 -2.64 1.08
C GLU A 313 20.02 -1.26 0.89
N PRO A 314 20.80 -0.25 0.43
CA PRO A 314 20.27 1.06 0.08
C PRO A 314 19.37 1.00 -1.15
N LEU A 315 18.20 1.63 -1.07
CA LEU A 315 17.20 1.70 -2.14
C LEU A 315 16.99 3.15 -2.58
N ILE A 316 16.52 3.33 -3.81
CA ILE A 316 15.97 4.60 -4.28
C ILE A 316 14.45 4.49 -4.32
N ARG A 317 13.74 5.47 -3.77
CA ARG A 317 12.28 5.54 -3.76
C ARG A 317 11.80 6.86 -4.36
N SER A 318 10.77 6.80 -5.20
CA SER A 318 10.13 7.97 -5.81
C SER A 318 9.46 8.87 -4.75
N ASN A 319 9.46 10.17 -4.97
CA ASN A 319 8.68 11.14 -4.19
C ASN A 319 7.24 11.18 -4.71
N ALA A 320 6.53 10.06 -4.57
CA ALA A 320 5.14 9.90 -4.97
C ALA A 320 4.38 9.10 -3.88
N PRO A 321 3.06 9.27 -3.74
CA PRO A 321 2.25 8.47 -2.83
C PRO A 321 2.36 6.96 -3.13
N GLN A 322 2.05 6.11 -2.15
CA GLN A 322 2.23 4.65 -2.24
C GLN A 322 1.58 4.02 -3.49
N GLY A 323 0.40 4.49 -3.91
CA GLY A 323 -0.29 4.01 -5.12
C GLY A 323 0.45 4.29 -6.44
N PHE A 324 1.43 5.18 -6.43
CA PHE A 324 2.33 5.48 -7.54
C PHE A 324 3.78 5.07 -7.26
N ALA A 325 4.11 4.67 -6.03
CA ALA A 325 5.48 4.65 -5.57
C ALA A 325 6.33 3.62 -6.34
N GLY A 326 7.35 4.10 -7.03
CA GLY A 326 8.42 3.29 -7.59
C GLY A 326 9.57 3.17 -6.60
N ALA A 327 10.24 2.02 -6.60
CA ALA A 327 11.51 1.85 -5.93
C ALA A 327 12.43 0.88 -6.70
N PHE A 328 13.73 1.09 -6.60
CA PHE A 328 14.71 0.14 -7.12
C PHE A 328 15.97 0.10 -6.25
N SER A 329 16.67 -1.02 -6.31
CA SER A 329 17.98 -1.22 -5.68
C SER A 329 19.09 -1.00 -6.73
N PRO A 330 19.99 -0.02 -6.55
CA PRO A 330 21.14 0.14 -7.45
C PRO A 330 22.08 -1.08 -7.44
N ASP A 331 22.20 -1.79 -6.31
CA ASP A 331 22.96 -3.05 -6.24
C ASP A 331 22.30 -4.13 -7.09
N TYR A 332 20.99 -4.35 -6.93
CA TYR A 332 20.24 -5.32 -7.72
C TYR A 332 20.31 -5.02 -9.22
N ALA A 333 20.18 -3.75 -9.62
CA ALA A 333 20.26 -3.34 -11.01
C ALA A 333 21.63 -3.68 -11.62
N LEU A 334 22.73 -3.39 -10.89
CA LEU A 334 24.08 -3.73 -11.32
C LEU A 334 24.35 -5.24 -11.35
N ARG A 335 23.81 -6.01 -10.39
CA ARG A 335 23.90 -7.48 -10.40
C ARG A 335 23.14 -8.08 -11.57
N THR A 336 21.95 -7.56 -11.87
CA THR A 336 21.13 -7.97 -13.01
C THR A 336 21.84 -7.67 -14.32
N LEU A 337 22.44 -6.49 -14.46
CA LEU A 337 23.30 -6.14 -15.59
C LEU A 337 24.42 -7.18 -15.80
N VAL A 338 25.16 -7.55 -14.76
CA VAL A 338 26.25 -8.54 -14.87
C VAL A 338 25.74 -9.95 -15.17
N ARG A 339 24.59 -10.34 -14.60
CA ARG A 339 23.97 -11.65 -14.81
C ARG A 339 23.49 -11.81 -16.25
N ASP A 340 22.71 -10.84 -16.74
CA ASP A 340 22.00 -10.96 -18.01
C ASP A 340 22.85 -10.41 -19.17
N ARG A 341 23.88 -9.61 -18.86
CA ARG A 341 24.79 -8.97 -19.83
C ARG A 341 24.06 -8.18 -20.91
N THR A 342 22.87 -7.67 -20.59
CA THR A 342 22.05 -6.85 -21.48
C THR A 342 22.34 -5.37 -21.18
N PRO A 343 22.99 -4.63 -22.09
CA PRO A 343 23.18 -3.19 -21.93
C PRO A 343 21.84 -2.45 -21.88
N ASP A 344 21.84 -1.24 -21.31
CA ASP A 344 20.69 -0.33 -21.18
C ASP A 344 19.57 -0.74 -20.20
N ASP A 345 19.55 -1.98 -19.71
CA ASP A 345 18.55 -2.48 -18.74
C ASP A 345 18.58 -1.71 -17.40
N MET A 346 19.76 -1.27 -16.96
CA MET A 346 19.90 -0.48 -15.73
C MET A 346 19.17 0.86 -15.83
N ARG A 347 19.19 1.51 -16.99
CA ARG A 347 18.47 2.77 -17.19
C ARG A 347 16.97 2.56 -17.12
N GLU A 348 16.46 1.50 -17.73
CA GLU A 348 15.04 1.15 -17.71
C GLU A 348 14.56 0.91 -16.27
N GLN A 349 15.34 0.17 -15.47
CA GLN A 349 15.03 -0.02 -14.04
C GLN A 349 15.03 1.31 -13.26
N MET A 350 15.97 2.22 -13.54
CA MET A 350 16.00 3.55 -12.92
C MET A 350 14.83 4.45 -13.37
N GLN A 351 14.34 4.30 -14.59
CA GLN A 351 13.25 5.14 -15.12
C GLN A 351 11.94 4.92 -14.38
N SER A 352 11.72 3.73 -13.81
CA SER A 352 10.52 3.42 -13.02
C SER A 352 10.24 4.42 -11.89
N VAL A 353 11.26 4.96 -11.21
CA VAL A 353 11.05 5.98 -10.17
C VAL A 353 10.72 7.36 -10.73
N GLY A 354 11.14 7.64 -11.96
CA GLY A 354 10.78 8.84 -12.69
C GLY A 354 9.34 8.77 -13.20
N GLU A 355 8.98 7.66 -13.83
CA GLU A 355 7.63 7.36 -14.31
C GLU A 355 6.61 7.44 -13.18
N ALA A 356 6.88 6.82 -12.03
CA ALA A 356 6.08 6.94 -10.80
C ALA A 356 5.73 8.40 -10.43
N VAL A 357 6.72 9.30 -10.48
CA VAL A 357 6.51 10.72 -10.16
C VAL A 357 5.74 11.43 -11.27
N GLU A 358 6.04 11.12 -12.53
CA GLU A 358 5.37 11.71 -13.68
C GLU A 358 3.88 11.32 -13.73
N ASP A 359 3.57 10.06 -13.47
CA ASP A 359 2.22 9.50 -13.39
C ASP A 359 1.43 10.18 -12.29
N TYR A 360 2.01 10.28 -11.09
CA TYR A 360 1.41 11.00 -9.98
C TYR A 360 1.13 12.47 -10.34
N HIS A 361 2.08 13.15 -10.97
CA HIS A 361 1.88 14.53 -11.40
C HIS A 361 0.83 14.66 -12.53
N ARG A 362 0.66 13.66 -13.40
CA ARG A 362 -0.43 13.62 -14.39
C ARG A 362 -1.78 13.53 -13.70
N ALA A 363 -1.95 12.59 -12.76
CA ALA A 363 -3.15 12.46 -11.95
C ALA A 363 -3.47 13.74 -11.16
N LEU A 364 -2.48 14.35 -10.50
CA LEU A 364 -2.66 15.59 -9.74
C LEU A 364 -3.11 16.77 -10.62
N ARG A 365 -2.55 16.89 -11.83
CA ARG A 365 -2.97 17.90 -12.81
C ARG A 365 -4.40 17.66 -13.27
N ALA A 366 -4.76 16.42 -13.56
CA ALA A 366 -6.11 16.05 -13.99
C ALA A 366 -7.15 16.41 -12.92
N ARG A 367 -6.88 16.01 -11.67
CA ARG A 367 -7.68 16.35 -10.50
C ARG A 367 -7.88 17.86 -10.31
N THR A 368 -6.80 18.64 -10.44
CA THR A 368 -6.85 20.09 -10.29
C THR A 368 -7.66 20.77 -11.40
N ARG A 369 -7.65 20.20 -12.62
CA ARG A 369 -8.44 20.69 -13.76
C ARG A 369 -9.93 20.39 -13.59
N GLY A 370 -10.28 19.19 -13.09
CA GLY A 370 -11.68 18.79 -12.88
C GLY A 370 -12.43 19.63 -11.83
N ARG A 371 -11.69 20.26 -10.90
CA ARG A 371 -12.24 21.12 -9.84
C ARG A 371 -12.46 22.59 -10.22
N ARG A 372 -12.07 23.02 -11.43
CA ARG A 372 -12.25 24.39 -11.94
C ARG A 372 -13.42 24.47 -12.91
#